data_AF-A0A847BKX8-F1
#
_entry.id   AF-A0A847BKX8-F1
#
_cell.length_a   1.000
_cell.length_b   1.000
_cell.length_c   1.000
_cell.angle_alpha   90.00
_cell.angle_beta   90.00
_cell.angle_gamma   90.00
#
_symmetry.space_group_name_H-M   'P 1'
#
loop_
_entity.id
_entity.type
_entity.pdbx_description
1 polymer ?
#
loop_
_entity_poly.entity_id
_entity_poly.type
_entity_poly.pdbx_seq_one_letter_code
_entity_poly.pdbx_strand_id
1 'polypeptide(L)'
;MIDIKLLLARILTRLIPTEMFVTERIASDEITTSSSGYNSVTVDVAKQGYTPMAIVGLAVNGTGYGQMVIRGFSISGNEATILVRNVSTSTTTQVYYNVTVLYVRN
;
A
#
# COMPACT_ATOMS: atom_id res chain seq x y z
N MET A 1 -9.65 36.13 25.13
CA MET A 1 -10.58 35.04 24.77
C MET A 1 -9.81 34.05 23.91
N ILE A 2 -9.57 32.82 24.37
CA ILE A 2 -8.84 31.82 23.58
C ILE A 2 -9.79 31.30 22.51
N ASP A 3 -9.36 31.34 21.24
CA ASP A 3 -10.11 30.75 20.14
C ASP A 3 -10.07 29.23 20.26
N ILE A 4 -11.19 28.64 20.67
CA ILE A 4 -11.37 27.20 20.87
C ILE A 4 -11.06 26.41 19.60
N LYS A 5 -11.31 26.97 18.41
CA LYS A 5 -11.00 26.31 17.13
C LYS A 5 -9.49 26.23 16.92
N LEU A 6 -8.76 27.29 17.26
CA LEU A 6 -7.30 27.33 17.18
C LEU A 6 -6.65 26.41 18.22
N LEU A 7 -7.24 26.31 19.41
CA LEU A 7 -6.78 25.38 20.45
C LEU A 7 -7.00 23.92 20.04
N LEU A 8 -8.18 23.58 19.51
CA LEU A 8 -8.49 22.24 19.01
C LEU A 8 -7.58 21.85 17.83
N ALA A 9 -7.33 22.74 16.88
CA ALA A 9 -6.41 22.49 15.76
C ALA A 9 -4.97 22.25 16.21
N ARG A 10 -4.50 23.00 17.22
CA ARG A 10 -3.16 22.82 17.83
C ARG A 10 -3.05 21.55 18.66
N ILE A 11 -4.12 21.14 19.32
CA ILE A 11 -4.17 19.86 20.05
C ILE A 11 -4.17 18.70 19.06
N LEU A 12 -5.01 18.74 18.02
CA LEU A 12 -5.05 17.71 16.96
C LEU A 12 -3.71 17.55 16.24
N THR A 13 -3.00 18.63 15.95
CA THR A 13 -1.67 18.59 15.32
C THR A 13 -0.54 18.24 16.30
N ARG A 14 -0.73 18.43 17.62
CA ARG A 14 0.20 17.95 18.66
C ARG A 14 -0.04 16.49 19.07
N LEU A 15 -1.25 15.95 18.90
CA LEU A 15 -1.56 14.56 19.20
C LEU A 15 -0.95 13.59 18.19
N ILE A 16 -0.67 14.07 16.98
CA ILE A 16 -0.05 13.27 15.92
C ILE A 16 1.04 14.13 15.28
N PRO A 17 2.26 14.16 15.83
CA PRO A 17 3.39 14.74 15.12
C PRO A 17 3.47 14.15 13.72
N THR A 18 3.36 15.00 12.71
CA THR A 18 3.53 14.65 11.30
C THR A 18 4.90 14.03 11.01
N GLU A 19 5.89 14.23 11.90
CA GLU A 19 7.20 13.56 11.84
C GLU A 19 7.16 12.09 12.27
N MET A 20 6.08 11.63 12.90
CA MET A 20 5.94 10.20 13.23
C MET A 20 5.51 9.39 12.02
N PHE A 21 4.83 9.99 11.06
CA PHE A 21 4.24 9.27 9.94
C PHE A 21 5.02 9.51 8.65
N VAL A 22 5.56 8.44 8.06
CA VAL A 22 6.29 8.51 6.79
C VAL A 22 5.59 7.64 5.78
N THR A 23 5.35 8.19 4.59
CA THR A 23 4.79 7.44 3.47
C THR A 23 5.89 7.16 2.46
N GLU A 24 6.07 5.90 2.06
CA GLU A 24 7.11 5.52 1.11
C GLU A 24 6.59 4.51 0.08
N ARG A 25 7.04 4.64 -1.18
CA ARG A 25 6.79 3.66 -2.23
C ARG A 25 7.88 2.60 -2.20
N ILE A 26 7.48 1.34 -2.07
CA ILE A 26 8.42 0.27 -1.64
C ILE A 26 8.61 -0.79 -2.70
N ALA A 27 7.56 -1.09 -3.46
CA ALA A 27 7.65 -2.03 -4.55
C ALA A 27 7.01 -1.49 -5.81
N SER A 28 7.69 -1.84 -6.90
CA SER A 28 7.27 -1.74 -8.27
C SER A 28 7.83 -2.96 -8.99
N ASP A 29 7.02 -3.98 -9.15
CA ASP A 29 7.46 -5.22 -9.81
C ASP A 29 6.47 -5.67 -10.88
N GLU A 30 6.97 -6.53 -11.76
CA GLU A 30 6.22 -7.15 -12.84
C GLU A 30 5.92 -8.60 -12.50
N ILE A 31 4.64 -8.97 -12.52
CA ILE A 31 4.22 -10.36 -12.35
C ILE A 31 3.53 -10.83 -13.60
N THR A 32 4.03 -11.92 -14.18
CA THR A 32 3.37 -12.60 -15.29
C THR A 32 2.31 -13.55 -14.74
N THR A 33 1.05 -13.28 -15.04
CA THR A 33 -0.07 -14.13 -14.62
C THR A 33 -0.61 -14.90 -15.82
N SER A 34 -0.74 -16.23 -15.70
CA SER A 34 -1.03 -17.12 -16.84
C SER A 34 -2.49 -17.55 -17.00
N SER A 35 -3.42 -17.03 -16.19
CA SER A 35 -4.87 -17.30 -16.29
C SER A 35 -5.70 -16.44 -15.33
N SER A 36 -7.02 -16.45 -15.49
CA SER A 36 -7.98 -15.88 -14.52
C SER A 36 -7.81 -16.57 -13.16
N GLY A 37 -7.18 -15.88 -12.21
CA GLY A 37 -6.82 -16.44 -10.91
C GLY A 37 -6.37 -15.37 -9.92
N TYR A 38 -6.21 -15.78 -8.66
CA TYR A 38 -5.64 -14.93 -7.62
C TYR A 38 -4.14 -15.13 -7.56
N ASN A 39 -3.39 -14.03 -7.56
CA ASN A 39 -1.95 -14.02 -7.36
C ASN A 39 -1.68 -13.22 -6.09
N SER A 40 -0.93 -13.82 -5.17
CA SER A 40 -0.45 -13.14 -3.96
C SER A 40 0.94 -12.61 -4.21
N VAL A 41 1.14 -11.35 -3.87
CA VAL A 41 2.41 -10.65 -3.94
C VAL A 41 2.83 -10.30 -2.53
N THR A 42 4.00 -10.75 -2.09
CA THR A 42 4.55 -10.36 -0.78
C THR A 42 5.77 -9.50 -1.00
N VAL A 43 5.81 -8.38 -0.28
CA VAL A 43 6.87 -7.37 -0.35
C VAL A 43 7.41 -7.14 1.06
N ASP A 44 8.73 -7.12 1.21
CA ASP A 44 9.36 -6.66 2.43
C ASP A 44 9.21 -5.13 2.54
N VAL A 45 8.63 -4.70 3.66
CA VAL A 45 8.38 -3.31 4.00
C VAL A 45 9.12 -2.93 5.29
N ALA A 46 10.15 -3.67 5.68
CA ALA A 46 11.02 -3.29 6.78
C ALA A 46 11.67 -1.93 6.53
N LYS A 47 11.60 -1.04 7.53
CA LYS A 47 12.31 0.23 7.53
C LYS A 47 12.92 0.50 8.90
N GLN A 48 14.22 0.77 8.95
CA GLN A 48 14.94 0.93 10.21
C GLN A 48 14.36 2.08 11.06
N GLY A 49 13.97 1.78 12.30
CA GLY A 49 13.41 2.76 13.22
C GLY A 49 11.93 3.09 12.97
N TYR A 50 11.25 2.32 12.11
CA TYR A 50 9.84 2.50 11.80
C TYR A 50 9.09 1.16 11.86
N THR A 51 7.83 1.22 12.28
CA THR A 51 6.86 0.13 12.20
C THR A 51 5.88 0.41 11.05
N PRO A 52 5.72 -0.49 10.06
CA PRO A 52 4.71 -0.34 9.03
C PRO A 52 3.31 -0.48 9.65
N MET A 53 2.40 0.43 9.32
CA MET A 53 1.05 0.46 9.89
C MET A 53 -0.05 0.17 8.87
N ALA A 54 0.07 0.72 7.66
CA ALA A 54 -0.98 0.60 6.65
C ALA A 54 -0.43 0.69 5.22
N ILE A 55 -1.11 0.05 4.28
CA ILE A 55 -0.95 0.32 2.85
C ILE A 55 -1.90 1.47 2.50
N VAL A 56 -1.34 2.59 2.03
CA VAL A 56 -2.09 3.83 1.74
C VAL A 56 -2.14 4.15 0.25
N GLY A 57 -1.39 3.43 -0.57
CA GLY A 57 -1.46 3.52 -2.01
C GLY A 57 -1.22 2.15 -2.63
N LEU A 58 -2.15 1.74 -3.48
CA LEU A 58 -2.01 0.53 -4.28
C LEU A 58 -2.58 0.76 -5.66
N ALA A 59 -1.69 0.76 -6.65
CA ALA A 59 -2.08 0.82 -8.05
C ALA A 59 -1.67 -0.48 -8.73
N VAL A 60 -2.56 -1.06 -9.53
CA VAL A 60 -2.26 -2.19 -10.39
C VAL A 60 -2.51 -1.77 -11.84
N ASN A 61 -1.54 -2.03 -12.71
CA ASN A 61 -1.64 -1.75 -14.14
C ASN A 61 -1.25 -3.00 -14.93
N GLY A 62 -2.04 -3.35 -15.93
CA GLY A 62 -1.86 -4.56 -16.72
C GLY A 62 -1.52 -4.18 -18.16
N THR A 63 -0.55 -4.86 -18.77
CA THR A 63 -0.39 -4.77 -20.22
C THR A 63 -1.31 -5.79 -20.91
N GLY A 64 -2.12 -5.31 -21.87
CA GLY A 64 -3.09 -6.11 -22.64
C GLY A 64 -4.57 -5.81 -22.31
N TYR A 65 -5.51 -6.60 -22.86
CA TYR A 65 -6.96 -6.50 -22.60
C TYR A 65 -7.38 -6.93 -21.18
N GLY A 66 -6.43 -7.08 -20.26
CA GLY A 66 -6.67 -7.62 -18.93
C GLY A 66 -7.04 -6.58 -17.91
N GLN A 67 -8.29 -6.62 -17.46
CA GLN A 67 -8.69 -5.93 -16.24
C GLN A 67 -8.04 -6.63 -15.03
N MET A 68 -7.62 -5.84 -14.05
CA MET A 68 -7.15 -6.33 -12.77
C MET A 68 -7.90 -5.69 -11.63
N VAL A 69 -8.09 -6.46 -10.57
CA VAL A 69 -8.76 -5.99 -9.37
C VAL A 69 -7.95 -6.40 -8.15
N ILE A 70 -7.70 -5.45 -7.27
CA ILE A 70 -7.16 -5.70 -5.94
C ILE A 70 -8.28 -6.28 -5.10
N ARG A 71 -8.02 -7.41 -4.45
CA ARG A 71 -9.03 -8.14 -3.69
C ARG A 71 -8.80 -8.10 -2.19
N GLY A 72 -7.57 -7.80 -1.78
CA GLY A 72 -7.23 -7.60 -0.39
C GLY A 72 -5.77 -7.24 -0.23
N PHE A 73 -5.45 -6.75 0.95
CA PHE A 73 -4.10 -6.49 1.39
C PHE A 73 -3.99 -6.76 2.89
N SER A 74 -2.82 -7.13 3.34
CA SER A 74 -2.52 -7.31 4.76
C SER A 74 -1.08 -6.89 5.04
N ILE A 75 -0.86 -6.37 6.24
CA ILE A 75 0.48 -6.20 6.79
C ILE A 75 0.61 -7.15 7.98
N SER A 76 1.70 -7.90 8.02
CA SER A 76 2.08 -8.76 9.13
C SER A 76 3.54 -8.54 9.45
N GLY A 77 3.83 -7.86 10.56
CA GLY A 77 5.20 -7.45 10.89
C GLY A 77 5.78 -6.57 9.79
N ASN A 78 6.87 -7.02 9.17
CA ASN A 78 7.56 -6.30 8.10
C ASN A 78 7.14 -6.75 6.69
N GLU A 79 6.10 -7.57 6.55
CA GLU A 79 5.66 -8.06 5.25
C GLU A 79 4.30 -7.46 4.88
N ALA A 80 4.23 -6.93 3.66
CA ALA A 80 2.98 -6.52 3.03
C ALA A 80 2.60 -7.56 1.98
N THR A 81 1.42 -8.15 2.10
CA THR A 81 0.86 -9.07 1.11
C THR A 81 -0.31 -8.41 0.40
N ILE A 82 -0.33 -8.52 -0.93
CA ILE A 82 -1.38 -8.01 -1.80
C ILE A 82 -1.96 -9.14 -2.61
N LEU A 83 -3.28 -9.25 -2.59
CA LEU A 83 -4.01 -10.21 -3.41
C LEU A 83 -4.53 -9.51 -4.66
N VAL A 84 -3.95 -9.84 -5.81
CA VAL A 84 -4.36 -9.32 -7.12
C VAL A 84 -5.09 -10.41 -7.88
N ARG A 85 -6.26 -10.08 -8.43
CA ARG A 85 -6.99 -10.97 -9.33
C ARG A 85 -6.87 -10.49 -10.76
N ASN A 86 -6.38 -11.37 -11.64
CA ASN A 86 -6.53 -11.20 -13.07
C ASN A 86 -7.97 -11.56 -13.46
N VAL A 87 -8.70 -10.62 -14.05
CA VAL A 87 -10.06 -10.84 -14.61
C VAL A 87 -10.07 -10.87 -16.14
N SER A 88 -8.88 -10.88 -16.76
CA SER A 88 -8.68 -11.11 -18.18
C SER A 88 -8.97 -12.55 -18.58
N THR A 89 -9.40 -12.71 -19.82
CA THR A 89 -9.42 -13.98 -20.56
C THR A 89 -8.11 -14.26 -21.28
N SER A 90 -7.17 -13.30 -21.32
CA SER A 90 -5.82 -13.52 -21.88
C SER A 90 -5.04 -14.51 -21.02
N THR A 91 -4.36 -15.44 -21.68
CA THR A 91 -3.52 -16.47 -21.06
C THR A 91 -2.21 -15.92 -20.49
N THR A 92 -1.88 -14.66 -20.74
CA THR A 92 -0.71 -13.99 -20.16
C THR A 92 -1.02 -12.51 -19.97
N THR A 93 -0.85 -11.99 -18.76
CA THR A 93 -0.93 -10.55 -18.46
C THR A 93 0.23 -10.18 -17.54
N GLN A 94 1.03 -9.19 -17.93
CA GLN A 94 2.03 -8.62 -17.04
C GLN A 94 1.34 -7.63 -16.12
N VAL A 95 1.66 -7.71 -14.84
CA VAL A 95 1.04 -6.96 -13.77
C VAL A 95 2.10 -6.07 -13.15
N TYR A 96 1.94 -4.77 -13.29
CA TYR A 96 2.70 -3.77 -12.57
C TYR A 96 1.92 -3.37 -11.34
N TYR A 97 2.54 -3.42 -10.17
CA TYR A 97 1.92 -2.91 -8.95
C TYR A 97 2.81 -1.88 -8.28
N ASN A 98 2.20 -0.86 -7.68
CA ASN A 98 2.91 0.11 -6.84
C ASN A 98 2.35 0.04 -5.44
N VAL A 99 3.22 -0.22 -4.45
CA VAL A 99 2.83 -0.24 -3.03
C VAL A 99 3.39 0.97 -2.32
N THR A 100 2.50 1.68 -1.64
CA THR A 100 2.86 2.79 -0.77
C THR A 100 2.42 2.48 0.66
N VAL A 101 3.37 2.51 1.59
CA VAL A 101 3.17 2.14 2.99
C VAL A 101 3.31 3.37 3.87
N LEU A 102 2.41 3.46 4.84
CA LEU A 102 2.46 4.38 5.96
C LEU A 102 3.20 3.72 7.12
N TYR A 103 4.25 4.38 7.56
CA TYR A 103 5.08 4.01 8.68
C TYR A 103 4.80 4.87 9.89
N VAL A 104 5.01 4.30 11.08
CA VAL A 104 5.19 5.07 12.31
C VAL A 104 6.58 4.89 12.87
N ARG A 105 7.22 6.00 13.24
CA ARG A 105 8.52 6.00 13.90
C ARG A 105 8.42 5.34 15.28
N ASN A 106 9.35 4.44 15.58
CA ASN A 106 9.50 3.80 16.88
C ASN A 106 10.07 4.76 17.93
#